data_AF-A0A918VL45-F1
#
_entry.id   AF-A0A918VL45-F1
#
_cell.length_a   1.000
_cell.length_b   1.000
_cell.length_c   1.000
_cell.angle_alpha   90.00
_cell.angle_beta   90.00
_cell.angle_gamma   90.00
#
_symmetry.space_group_name_H-M   'P 1'
#
loop_
_entity.id
_entity.type
_entity.pdbx_description
1 polymer ?
#
loop_
_entity_poly.entity_id
_entity_poly.type
_entity_poly.pdbx_seq_one_letter_code
_entity_poly.pdbx_strand_id
1 'polypeptide(L)'
;MSGGCEGHGVPFDDWDDRDGRGGWDDRGDPGDGDDRDGDGTGEETDDASGTGVLEAELRQAAAILDPVPAELRRIAVEAYALHDLDARLAELAFDSLQDASPVRGADDTPRMLTFRAGEVTVDVEVTEQGLIGQVLPPRPARIEVLGGPHAVAALTADDRGRFTGDTPPAGPFALRLRTGGEVIVTEWLRV
;
A
#
# COMPACT_ATOMS: atom_id res chain seq x y z
N MET A 1 -33.41 12.12 20.15
CA MET A 1 -32.67 10.85 20.06
C MET A 1 -31.91 10.89 18.76
N SER A 2 -30.69 11.42 18.80
CA SER A 2 -29.79 11.52 17.67
C SER A 2 -28.55 10.72 18.04
N GLY A 3 -28.29 9.63 17.33
CA GLY A 3 -27.08 8.83 17.45
C GLY A 3 -26.41 8.81 16.09
N GLY A 4 -25.31 9.55 15.97
CA GLY A 4 -24.37 9.42 14.86
C GLY A 4 -23.41 8.27 15.15
N CYS A 5 -23.08 7.50 14.12
CA CYS A 5 -21.98 6.54 14.15
C CYS A 5 -20.91 7.03 13.18
N GLU A 6 -19.78 7.46 13.75
CA GLU A 6 -18.55 7.80 13.06
C GLU A 6 -17.75 6.50 12.81
N GLY A 7 -17.42 6.24 11.55
CA GLY A 7 -16.54 5.13 11.16
C GLY A 7 -15.08 5.56 11.30
N HIS A 8 -14.40 5.00 12.31
CA HIS A 8 -12.97 5.14 12.56
C HIS A 8 -12.15 4.51 11.42
N GLY A 9 -11.19 5.26 10.89
CA GLY A 9 -10.12 4.75 10.04
C GLY A 9 -9.14 3.91 10.86
N VAL A 10 -8.68 2.81 10.26
CA VAL A 10 -7.59 1.98 10.80
C VAL A 10 -6.25 2.59 10.42
N PRO A 11 -5.30 2.78 11.35
CA PRO A 11 -3.95 3.18 11.01
C PRO A 11 -3.09 1.98 10.64
N PHE A 12 -2.30 2.26 9.61
CA PHE A 12 -1.10 1.63 9.11
C PHE A 12 -0.03 1.59 10.21
N ASP A 13 0.49 0.39 10.55
CA ASP A 13 1.88 0.09 10.97
C ASP A 13 1.95 -1.27 11.69
N ASP A 14 2.62 -2.26 11.08
CA ASP A 14 3.09 -3.49 11.73
C ASP A 14 4.33 -4.01 10.97
N TRP A 15 5.49 -3.47 11.34
CA TRP A 15 6.82 -3.86 10.89
C TRP A 15 7.74 -3.91 12.12
N ASP A 16 7.79 -5.04 12.82
CA ASP A 16 9.03 -5.71 13.26
C ASP A 16 8.68 -6.86 14.19
N ASP A 17 8.91 -8.11 13.77
CA ASP A 17 9.20 -9.21 14.70
C ASP A 17 9.75 -10.41 13.92
N ARG A 18 11.01 -10.26 13.51
CA ARG A 18 11.94 -11.38 13.35
C ARG A 18 13.21 -11.02 14.10
N ASP A 19 13.47 -11.72 15.20
CA ASP A 19 14.73 -12.44 15.34
C ASP A 19 14.65 -13.49 16.44
N GLY A 20 15.09 -14.69 16.09
CA GLY A 20 15.18 -15.83 16.97
C GLY A 20 16.62 -16.09 17.43
N ARG A 21 16.72 -16.61 18.65
CA ARG A 21 17.70 -17.59 19.17
C ARG A 21 19.15 -17.14 19.47
N GLY A 22 19.47 -17.21 20.76
CA GLY A 22 20.76 -17.60 21.36
C GLY A 22 20.67 -17.37 22.87
N GLY A 23 20.59 -18.35 23.78
CA GLY A 23 21.29 -19.63 23.82
C GLY A 23 22.58 -19.48 24.64
N TRP A 24 22.49 -19.28 25.96
CA TRP A 24 23.65 -19.18 26.86
C TRP A 24 23.57 -20.29 27.92
N ASP A 25 24.42 -21.30 27.77
CA ASP A 25 24.59 -22.39 28.74
C ASP A 25 25.59 -22.01 29.84
N ASP A 26 25.20 -22.39 31.06
CA ASP A 26 25.93 -22.47 32.32
C ASP A 26 27.40 -22.93 32.25
N ARG A 27 28.29 -22.18 32.93
CA ARG A 27 29.27 -22.73 33.90
C ARG A 27 29.62 -21.69 34.97
N GLY A 28 29.30 -22.00 36.22
CA GLY A 28 29.81 -21.29 37.40
C GLY A 28 31.10 -21.92 37.95
N ASP A 29 31.89 -21.10 38.65
CA ASP A 29 32.50 -21.40 39.96
C ASP A 29 33.00 -20.07 40.60
N PRO A 30 32.93 -19.86 41.93
CA PRO A 30 32.86 -18.56 42.59
C PRO A 30 34.16 -18.16 43.31
N GLY A 31 34.29 -16.87 43.63
CA GLY A 31 35.36 -16.39 44.50
C GLY A 31 35.17 -14.94 44.95
N ASP A 32 34.96 -14.82 46.26
CA ASP A 32 35.14 -13.66 47.15
C ASP A 32 34.22 -12.43 47.05
N GLY A 33 33.66 -12.11 48.22
CA GLY A 33 32.64 -11.11 48.43
C GLY A 33 33.16 -9.71 48.72
N ASP A 34 32.21 -8.79 48.68
CA ASP A 34 32.21 -7.59 49.50
C ASP A 34 30.75 -7.23 49.76
N ASP A 35 30.38 -7.24 51.03
CA ASP A 35 29.09 -6.85 51.57
C ASP A 35 28.80 -5.39 51.19
N ARG A 36 27.84 -5.18 50.30
CA ARG A 36 27.17 -3.88 50.16
C ARG A 36 25.67 -4.10 50.07
N ASP A 37 25.05 -3.94 51.23
CA ASP A 37 23.63 -3.63 51.39
C ASP A 37 23.30 -2.39 50.57
N GLY A 38 22.90 -2.61 49.32
CA GLY A 38 22.28 -1.64 48.44
C GLY A 38 20.86 -2.10 48.18
N ASP A 39 19.99 -1.92 49.18
CA ASP A 39 18.54 -1.90 49.00
C ASP A 39 18.22 -0.82 47.96
N GLY A 40 18.07 -1.29 46.73
CA GLY A 40 17.72 -0.51 45.57
C GLY A 40 16.68 -1.29 44.81
N THR A 41 15.51 -1.47 45.42
CA THR A 41 14.25 -1.62 44.68
C THR A 41 14.04 -0.37 43.82
N GLY A 42 14.78 -0.28 42.73
CA GLY A 42 14.49 0.58 41.61
C GLY A 42 13.36 -0.09 40.85
N GLU A 43 12.15 0.20 41.29
CA GLU A 43 10.91 0.03 40.54
C GLU A 43 11.20 0.29 39.06
N GLU A 44 11.09 -0.74 38.21
CA GLU A 44 10.95 -0.57 36.76
C GLU A 44 9.64 0.20 36.58
N THR A 45 9.71 1.52 36.69
CA THR A 45 8.58 2.39 36.45
C THR A 45 8.23 2.27 34.99
N ASP A 46 7.08 1.67 34.79
CA ASP A 46 6.12 1.72 33.69
C ASP A 46 6.00 3.10 33.00
N ASP A 47 7.11 3.66 32.49
CA ASP A 47 7.20 5.01 31.89
C ASP A 47 7.09 5.00 30.35
N ALA A 48 6.55 3.91 29.79
CA ALA A 48 6.08 3.93 28.40
C ALA A 48 4.90 4.92 28.23
N SER A 49 4.14 5.15 29.31
CA SER A 49 2.98 6.05 29.32
C SER A 49 3.35 7.54 29.40
N GLY A 50 4.46 7.90 30.07
CA GLY A 50 4.91 9.30 30.18
C GLY A 50 5.61 9.81 28.91
N THR A 51 6.32 8.93 28.21
CA THR A 51 7.04 9.27 26.97
C THR A 51 6.08 9.75 25.87
N GLY A 52 4.94 9.08 25.66
CA GLY A 52 3.96 9.48 24.64
C GLY A 52 3.25 10.81 24.94
N VAL A 53 3.00 11.10 26.23
CA VAL A 53 2.42 12.39 26.67
C VAL A 53 3.43 13.52 26.45
N LEU A 54 4.68 13.32 26.88
CA LEU A 54 5.76 14.28 26.66
C LEU A 54 6.04 14.51 25.17
N GLU A 55 6.04 13.46 24.35
CA GLU A 55 6.21 13.58 22.90
C GLU A 55 5.09 14.39 22.26
N ALA A 56 3.83 14.17 22.69
CA ALA A 56 2.69 14.94 22.21
C ALA A 56 2.81 16.43 22.59
N GLU A 57 3.22 16.73 23.82
CA GLU A 57 3.48 18.11 24.28
C GLU A 57 4.62 18.77 23.47
N LEU A 58 5.70 18.04 23.22
CA LEU A 58 6.82 18.51 22.40
C LEU A 58 6.39 18.75 20.94
N ARG A 59 5.57 17.87 20.36
CA ARG A 59 5.04 18.03 19.00
C ARG A 59 4.14 19.27 18.91
N GLN A 60 3.32 19.52 19.93
CA GLN A 60 2.49 20.72 20.00
C GLN A 60 3.34 21.99 20.13
N ALA A 61 4.36 21.99 20.98
CA ALA A 61 5.29 23.11 21.13
C ALA A 61 6.07 23.38 19.83
N ALA A 62 6.54 22.33 19.15
CA ALA A 62 7.23 22.43 17.87
C ALA A 62 6.33 23.02 16.77
N ALA A 63 5.05 22.61 16.70
CA ALA A 63 4.11 23.18 15.74
C ALA A 63 3.88 24.70 15.92
N ILE A 64 4.06 25.21 17.13
CA ILE A 64 3.94 26.65 17.45
C ILE A 64 5.24 27.40 17.19
N LEU A 65 6.37 26.83 17.63
CA LEU A 65 7.68 27.49 17.63
C LEU A 65 8.41 27.38 16.28
N ASP A 66 8.23 26.26 15.58
CA ASP A 66 8.82 25.97 14.28
C ASP A 66 7.74 25.45 13.30
N PRO A 67 6.77 26.31 12.92
CA PRO A 67 5.74 25.91 11.98
C PRO A 67 6.37 25.59 10.62
N VAL A 68 5.96 24.48 9.99
CA VAL A 68 6.46 24.10 8.66
C VAL A 68 6.32 25.28 7.70
N PRO A 69 7.44 25.83 7.18
CA PRO A 69 7.42 26.95 6.26
C PRO A 69 6.51 26.65 5.07
N ALA A 70 5.66 27.61 4.70
CA ALA A 70 4.70 27.44 3.61
C ALA A 70 5.40 27.05 2.29
N GLU A 71 6.62 27.53 2.09
CA GLU A 71 7.47 27.21 0.95
C GLU A 71 7.89 25.73 0.93
N LEU A 72 8.30 25.15 2.07
CA LEU A 72 8.64 23.73 2.15
C LEU A 72 7.42 22.84 1.92
N ARG A 73 6.26 23.23 2.47
CA ARG A 73 5.00 22.53 2.18
C ARG A 73 4.66 22.60 0.70
N ARG A 74 4.83 23.77 0.07
CA ARG A 74 4.60 23.96 -1.37
C ARG A 74 5.54 23.08 -2.20
N ILE A 75 6.83 23.08 -1.89
CA ILE A 75 7.83 22.21 -2.55
C ILE A 75 7.47 20.73 -2.37
N ALA A 76 7.04 20.31 -1.17
CA ALA A 76 6.63 18.92 -0.93
C ALA A 76 5.41 18.52 -1.78
N VAL A 77 4.41 19.40 -1.89
CA VAL A 77 3.23 19.18 -2.75
C VAL A 77 3.61 19.18 -4.24
N GLU A 78 4.48 20.10 -4.66
CA GLU A 78 4.99 20.19 -6.04
C GLU A 78 5.84 18.96 -6.40
N ALA A 79 6.70 18.47 -5.48
CA ALA A 79 7.47 17.25 -5.66
C ALA A 79 6.57 16.00 -5.71
N TYR A 80 5.49 15.97 -4.91
CA TYR A 80 4.50 14.91 -4.98
C TYR A 80 3.78 14.90 -6.34
N ALA A 81 3.54 16.04 -6.98
CA ALA A 81 3.01 16.05 -8.34
C ALA A 81 3.97 15.43 -9.38
N LEU A 82 5.28 15.49 -9.12
CA LEU A 82 6.31 14.92 -9.99
C LEU A 82 6.46 13.40 -9.83
N HIS A 83 6.02 12.81 -8.71
CA HIS A 83 6.17 11.36 -8.45
C HIS A 83 5.42 10.47 -9.46
N ASP A 84 4.40 11.02 -10.12
CA ASP A 84 3.61 10.31 -11.14
C ASP A 84 4.23 10.45 -12.55
N LEU A 85 5.22 11.35 -12.75
CA LEU A 85 5.91 11.50 -14.04
C LEU A 85 6.84 10.33 -14.38
N ASP A 86 7.33 9.61 -13.37
CA ASP A 86 8.13 8.39 -13.57
C ASP A 86 7.26 7.16 -13.88
N ALA A 87 5.93 7.32 -13.97
CA ALA A 87 5.05 6.23 -14.32
C ALA A 87 5.26 5.77 -15.77
N ARG A 88 5.55 4.47 -15.94
CA ARG A 88 5.64 3.85 -17.26
C ARG A 88 4.24 3.59 -17.79
N LEU A 89 3.95 4.07 -19.00
CA LEU A 89 2.69 3.77 -19.65
C LEU A 89 2.72 2.33 -20.17
N ALA A 90 1.70 1.54 -19.84
CA ALA A 90 1.48 0.22 -20.41
C ALA A 90 0.55 0.33 -21.62
N GLU A 91 1.11 0.01 -22.77
CA GLU A 91 0.41 0.06 -24.05
C GLU A 91 -0.58 -1.12 -24.16
N LEU A 92 -1.73 -0.88 -24.78
CA LEU A 92 -2.71 -1.93 -25.05
C LEU A 92 -2.20 -2.82 -26.20
N ALA A 93 -1.81 -4.04 -25.87
CA ALA A 93 -1.26 -5.01 -26.82
C ALA A 93 -2.33 -5.94 -27.40
N PHE A 94 -3.48 -6.08 -26.74
CA PHE A 94 -4.61 -6.87 -27.22
C PHE A 94 -5.93 -6.36 -26.63
N ASP A 95 -6.96 -6.27 -27.46
CA ASP A 95 -8.34 -6.02 -27.07
C ASP A 95 -9.28 -6.98 -27.79
N SER A 96 -9.97 -7.85 -27.05
CA SER A 96 -10.89 -8.82 -27.66
C SER A 96 -12.02 -8.18 -28.46
N LEU A 97 -12.42 -6.93 -28.18
CA LEU A 97 -13.44 -6.26 -29.00
C LEU A 97 -12.94 -5.90 -30.40
N GLN A 98 -11.63 -5.70 -30.57
CA GLN A 98 -11.02 -5.28 -31.83
C GLN A 98 -10.31 -6.43 -32.54
N ASP A 99 -9.64 -7.29 -31.77
CA ASP A 99 -8.68 -8.27 -32.26
C ASP A 99 -9.22 -9.71 -32.29
N ALA A 100 -10.34 -10.00 -31.61
CA ALA A 100 -10.94 -11.33 -31.63
C ALA A 100 -12.07 -11.44 -32.67
N SER A 101 -12.14 -12.59 -33.36
CA SER A 101 -13.25 -12.90 -34.25
C SER A 101 -14.54 -13.14 -33.44
N PRO A 102 -15.69 -12.54 -33.81
CA PRO A 102 -16.95 -12.78 -33.09
C PRO A 102 -17.30 -14.26 -33.04
N VAL A 103 -17.38 -14.83 -31.83
CA VAL A 103 -17.85 -16.20 -31.62
C VAL A 103 -19.37 -16.16 -31.49
N ARG A 104 -20.08 -16.75 -32.45
CA ARG A 104 -21.55 -16.73 -32.51
C ARG A 104 -22.14 -17.48 -31.31
N GLY A 105 -22.79 -16.77 -30.38
CA GLY A 105 -23.64 -17.36 -29.34
C GLY A 105 -23.50 -16.83 -27.91
N ALA A 106 -22.63 -15.85 -27.64
CA ALA A 106 -22.46 -15.30 -26.30
C ALA A 106 -22.68 -13.77 -26.31
N ASP A 107 -23.88 -13.34 -25.91
CA ASP A 107 -24.24 -11.92 -25.77
C ASP A 107 -23.52 -11.24 -24.58
N ASP A 108 -22.88 -12.03 -23.71
CA ASP A 108 -22.16 -11.59 -22.50
C ASP A 108 -20.76 -12.23 -22.45
N THR A 109 -19.93 -11.97 -23.47
CA THR A 109 -18.53 -12.46 -23.48
C THR A 109 -17.65 -11.45 -22.76
N PRO A 110 -16.88 -11.86 -21.72
CA PRO A 110 -15.93 -10.99 -21.05
C PRO A 110 -14.97 -10.30 -22.03
N ARG A 111 -14.68 -9.02 -21.80
CA ARG A 111 -13.67 -8.31 -22.59
C ARG A 111 -12.29 -8.63 -22.04
N MET A 112 -11.45 -9.18 -22.91
CA MET A 112 -10.06 -9.53 -22.60
C MET A 112 -9.13 -8.44 -23.08
N LEU A 113 -8.26 -7.99 -22.19
CA LEU A 113 -7.30 -6.92 -22.43
C LEU A 113 -5.92 -7.38 -21.99
N THR A 114 -4.90 -7.11 -22.81
CA THR A 114 -3.51 -7.32 -22.43
C THR A 114 -2.75 -6.03 -22.58
N PHE A 115 -2.10 -5.58 -21.51
CA PHE A 115 -1.24 -4.40 -21.50
C PHE A 115 0.22 -4.78 -21.32
N ARG A 116 1.14 -4.00 -21.90
CA ARG A 116 2.59 -4.24 -21.78
C ARG A 116 3.37 -2.97 -21.45
N ALA A 117 4.25 -3.08 -20.46
CA ALA A 117 5.21 -2.04 -20.07
C ALA A 117 6.59 -2.66 -19.83
N GLY A 118 7.44 -2.71 -20.86
CA GLY A 118 8.71 -3.43 -20.81
C GLY A 118 8.47 -4.92 -20.54
N GLU A 119 9.10 -5.45 -19.49
CA GLU A 119 8.95 -6.87 -19.08
C GLU A 119 7.66 -7.16 -18.30
N VAL A 120 6.84 -6.14 -17.99
CA VAL A 120 5.58 -6.33 -17.26
C VAL A 120 4.43 -6.48 -18.23
N THR A 121 3.65 -7.54 -18.08
CA THR A 121 2.37 -7.73 -18.78
C THR A 121 1.25 -7.73 -17.75
N VAL A 122 0.14 -7.09 -18.08
CA VAL A 122 -1.08 -7.09 -17.26
C VAL A 122 -2.22 -7.59 -18.11
N ASP A 123 -2.73 -8.77 -17.79
CA ASP A 123 -3.92 -9.34 -18.41
C ASP A 123 -5.15 -9.01 -17.56
N VAL A 124 -6.20 -8.53 -18.19
CA VAL A 124 -7.42 -8.06 -17.52
C VAL A 124 -8.64 -8.62 -18.23
N GLU A 125 -9.52 -9.21 -17.44
CA GLU A 125 -10.88 -9.56 -17.76
C GLU A 125 -11.82 -8.50 -17.20
N VAL A 126 -12.66 -7.96 -18.07
CA VAL A 126 -13.72 -7.01 -17.70
C VAL A 126 -15.07 -7.67 -17.93
N THR A 127 -15.87 -7.74 -16.87
CA THR A 127 -17.25 -8.27 -16.90
C THR A 127 -18.21 -7.28 -16.25
N GLU A 128 -19.52 -7.57 -16.32
CA GLU A 128 -20.53 -6.82 -15.58
C GLU A 128 -20.40 -6.94 -14.05
N GLN A 129 -19.71 -7.97 -13.56
CA GLN A 129 -19.50 -8.21 -12.14
C GLN A 129 -18.23 -7.57 -11.60
N GLY A 130 -17.29 -7.18 -12.47
CA GLY A 130 -16.06 -6.57 -12.02
C GLY A 130 -14.86 -6.77 -12.94
N LEU A 131 -13.69 -6.75 -12.30
CA LEU A 131 -12.40 -6.94 -12.94
C LEU A 131 -11.71 -8.16 -12.34
N ILE A 132 -11.16 -9.01 -13.19
CA ILE A 132 -10.23 -10.07 -12.77
C ILE A 132 -8.97 -9.86 -13.59
N GLY A 133 -7.81 -10.04 -13.00
CA GLY A 133 -6.60 -9.91 -13.78
C GLY A 133 -5.38 -10.54 -13.16
N GLN A 134 -4.31 -10.50 -13.93
CA GLN A 134 -3.03 -11.07 -13.57
C GLN A 134 -1.88 -10.17 -14.03
N VAL A 135 -0.91 -10.00 -13.14
CA VAL A 135 0.37 -9.35 -13.41
C VAL A 135 1.42 -10.42 -13.71
N LEU A 136 2.18 -10.22 -14.77
CA LEU A 136 3.24 -11.09 -15.24
C LEU A 136 4.57 -10.32 -15.37
N PRO A 137 5.73 -10.89 -14.97
CA PRO A 137 5.86 -12.09 -14.14
C PRO A 137 5.10 -12.00 -12.80
N PRO A 138 4.63 -13.13 -12.23
CA PRO A 138 3.86 -13.17 -10.99
C PRO A 138 4.55 -12.47 -9.83
N ARG A 139 3.88 -11.51 -9.21
CA ARG A 139 4.36 -10.77 -8.05
C ARG A 139 3.25 -9.95 -7.37
N PRO A 140 3.40 -9.65 -6.07
CA PRO A 140 2.51 -8.71 -5.41
C PRO A 140 2.56 -7.32 -6.05
N ALA A 141 1.40 -6.67 -6.10
CA ALA A 141 1.27 -5.29 -6.55
C ALA A 141 0.09 -4.62 -5.87
N ARG A 142 0.24 -3.33 -5.55
CA ARG A 142 -0.91 -2.49 -5.23
C ARG A 142 -1.48 -1.95 -6.54
N ILE A 143 -2.78 -2.08 -6.72
CA ILE A 143 -3.46 -1.68 -7.94
C ILE A 143 -4.54 -0.67 -7.59
N GLU A 144 -4.62 0.40 -8.35
CA GLU A 144 -5.68 1.39 -8.24
C GLU A 144 -6.44 1.45 -9.55
N VAL A 145 -7.76 1.32 -9.47
CA VAL A 145 -8.66 1.55 -10.60
C VAL A 145 -8.92 3.05 -10.67
N LEU A 146 -8.43 3.71 -11.71
CA LEU A 146 -8.59 5.14 -11.94
C LEU A 146 -9.90 5.40 -12.70
N GLY A 147 -10.63 6.45 -12.33
CA GLY A 147 -11.85 6.88 -13.01
C GLY A 147 -11.97 8.40 -12.99
N GLY A 148 -11.76 9.03 -14.14
CA GLY A 148 -11.67 10.49 -14.23
C GLY A 148 -10.57 11.06 -13.31
N PRO A 149 -10.82 12.13 -12.55
CA PRO A 149 -9.79 12.77 -11.72
C PRO A 149 -9.41 12.00 -10.44
N HIS A 150 -10.05 10.87 -10.11
CA HIS A 150 -9.83 10.17 -8.85
C HIS A 150 -9.67 8.65 -9.03
N ALA A 151 -8.94 8.01 -8.11
CA ALA A 151 -8.99 6.56 -7.95
C ALA A 151 -10.36 6.14 -7.39
N VAL A 152 -10.97 5.13 -7.99
CA VAL A 152 -12.33 4.65 -7.68
C VAL A 152 -12.28 3.40 -6.81
N ALA A 153 -11.23 2.58 -6.92
CA ALA A 153 -11.04 1.39 -6.10
C ALA A 153 -9.56 1.06 -5.93
N ALA A 154 -9.22 0.43 -4.80
CA ALA A 154 -7.90 -0.12 -4.54
C ALA A 154 -7.98 -1.65 -4.47
N LEU A 155 -7.14 -2.33 -5.24
CA LEU A 155 -7.02 -3.77 -5.31
C LEU A 155 -5.58 -4.18 -4.95
N THR A 156 -5.38 -5.45 -4.64
CA THR A 156 -4.05 -6.02 -4.41
C THR A 156 -3.89 -7.27 -5.25
N ALA A 157 -2.79 -7.36 -5.98
CA ALA A 157 -2.35 -8.60 -6.58
C ALA A 157 -1.63 -9.46 -5.53
N ASP A 158 -1.96 -10.74 -5.47
CA ASP A 158 -1.34 -11.71 -4.58
C ASP A 158 0.09 -12.10 -5.03
N ASP A 159 0.74 -13.02 -4.31
CA ASP A 159 2.07 -13.53 -4.66
C ASP A 159 2.14 -14.21 -6.05
N ARG A 160 0.98 -14.58 -6.60
CA ARG A 160 0.84 -15.15 -7.95
C ARG A 160 0.48 -14.08 -8.99
N GLY A 161 0.48 -12.81 -8.60
CA GLY A 161 0.12 -11.68 -9.45
C GLY A 161 -1.37 -11.55 -9.73
N ARG A 162 -2.24 -12.32 -9.06
CA ARG A 162 -3.68 -12.32 -9.35
C ARG A 162 -4.42 -11.29 -8.51
N PHE A 163 -5.35 -10.58 -9.14
CA PHE A 163 -6.21 -9.60 -8.48
C PHE A 163 -7.64 -9.72 -8.97
N THR A 164 -8.57 -9.31 -8.10
CA THR A 164 -10.01 -9.24 -8.39
C THR A 164 -10.56 -7.96 -7.80
N GLY A 165 -11.50 -7.33 -8.50
CA GLY A 165 -12.33 -6.25 -7.98
C GLY A 165 -13.79 -6.52 -8.31
N ASP A 166 -14.65 -6.49 -7.30
CA ASP A 166 -16.06 -6.90 -7.40
C ASP A 166 -16.99 -5.77 -7.85
N THR A 167 -16.43 -4.70 -8.42
CA THR A 167 -17.20 -3.55 -8.90
C THR A 167 -16.72 -3.20 -10.30
N PRO A 168 -17.58 -3.30 -11.33
CA PRO A 168 -17.20 -2.93 -12.68
C PRO A 168 -16.92 -1.42 -12.75
N PRO A 169 -15.97 -0.98 -13.59
CA PRO A 169 -15.77 0.44 -13.82
C PRO A 169 -17.03 1.08 -14.43
N ALA A 170 -17.52 2.17 -13.85
CA ALA A 170 -18.75 2.85 -14.29
C ALA A 170 -18.54 3.81 -15.49
N GLY A 171 -17.35 3.84 -16.09
CA GLY A 171 -16.97 4.77 -17.14
C GLY A 171 -15.53 4.55 -17.61
N PRO A 172 -14.92 5.55 -18.29
CA PRO A 172 -13.54 5.42 -18.71
C PRO A 172 -12.61 5.16 -17.52
N PHE A 173 -11.74 4.18 -17.65
CA PHE A 173 -10.87 3.74 -16.56
C PHE A 173 -9.46 3.39 -17.04
N ALA A 174 -8.52 3.41 -16.11
CA ALA A 174 -7.17 2.90 -16.28
C ALA A 174 -6.74 2.19 -14.98
N LEU A 175 -5.72 1.34 -15.04
CA LEU A 175 -5.14 0.71 -13.87
C LEU A 175 -3.79 1.36 -13.57
N ARG A 176 -3.57 1.79 -12.33
CA ARG A 176 -2.25 2.16 -11.82
C ARG A 176 -1.72 1.06 -10.92
N LEU A 177 -0.61 0.47 -11.30
CA LEU A 177 0.06 -0.60 -10.58
C LEU A 177 1.32 -0.04 -9.93
N ARG A 178 1.55 -0.37 -8.66
CA ARG A 178 2.80 -0.13 -7.94
C ARG A 178 3.42 -1.47 -7.59
N THR A 179 4.54 -1.80 -8.21
CA THR A 179 5.21 -3.09 -8.06
C THR A 179 6.72 -2.98 -8.28
N GLY A 180 7.53 -3.65 -7.45
CA GLY A 180 8.98 -3.71 -7.65
C GLY A 180 9.70 -2.35 -7.69
N GLY A 181 9.13 -1.32 -7.05
CA GLY A 181 9.66 0.05 -7.10
C GLY A 181 9.23 0.86 -8.33
N GLU A 182 8.42 0.27 -9.21
CA GLU A 182 7.96 0.89 -10.44
C GLU A 182 6.47 1.25 -10.35
N VAL A 183 6.10 2.33 -11.01
CA VAL A 183 4.71 2.73 -11.22
C VAL A 183 4.38 2.50 -12.68
N ILE A 184 3.34 1.74 -12.94
CA ILE A 184 2.87 1.43 -14.29
C ILE A 184 1.41 1.90 -14.39
N VAL A 185 1.07 2.64 -15.43
CA VAL A 185 -0.29 3.09 -15.69
C VAL A 185 -0.72 2.55 -17.04
N THR A 186 -1.88 1.89 -17.13
CA THR A 186 -2.40 1.44 -18.42
C THR A 186 -2.94 2.61 -19.23
N GLU A 187 -3.09 2.41 -20.54
CA GLU A 187 -3.95 3.29 -21.33
C GLU A 187 -5.37 3.36 -20.78
N TRP A 188 -6.04 4.50 -21.04
CA TRP A 188 -7.43 4.70 -20.68
C TRP A 188 -8.35 3.93 -21.62
N LEU A 189 -9.20 3.10 -21.03
CA LEU A 189 -10.22 2.34 -21.73
C LEU A 189 -11.60 2.85 -21.44
N ARG A 190 -12.55 2.49 -22.31
CA ARG A 190 -13.98 2.66 -22.07
C ARG A 190 -14.60 1.29 -21.95
N VAL A 191 -15.50 1.11 -20.99
CA VAL A 191 -16.33 -0.09 -20.86
C VAL A 191 -17.40 -0.08 -21.95
#